data_AF-A0A9D1QBW6-F1
#
_entry.id   AF-A0A9D1QBW6-F1
#
_cell.length_a   1.000
_cell.length_b   1.000
_cell.length_c   1.000
_cell.angle_alpha   90.00
_cell.angle_beta   90.00
_cell.angle_gamma   90.00
#
_symmetry.space_group_name_H-M   'P 1'
#
loop_
_entity.id
_entity.type
_entity.pdbx_description
1 polymer ?
#
loop_
_entity_poly.entity_id
_entity_poly.type
_entity_poly.pdbx_seq_one_letter_code
_entity_poly.pdbx_strand_id
1 'polypeptide(L)'
;AFSAAVSMVLPLVNLTGAYLAGWLDHQVFRNEVRTSAALMGAALVCLLALPLAVRVSLPLSVVLLAATTALMLGVNTMFINVMPVRIGRSSGAAVISGSLNAITYLGAAIATWGIGAAAEGFGWGAVFILWVVMAAAALAVCLLLAGPWGRFALACEAERGERV
;
A
#
# COMPACT_ATOMS: atom_id res chain seq x y z
N ALA A 1 -22.11 -20.07 1.94
CA ALA A 1 -21.26 -20.35 3.13
C ALA A 1 -19.77 -20.15 2.84
N PHE A 2 -19.20 -20.77 1.79
CA PHE A 2 -17.77 -20.64 1.44
C PHE A 2 -17.30 -19.20 1.18
N SER A 3 -18.03 -18.40 0.39
CA SER A 3 -17.66 -16.98 0.15
C SER A 3 -17.71 -16.10 1.41
N ALA A 4 -18.58 -16.41 2.37
CA ALA A 4 -18.66 -15.66 3.63
C ALA A 4 -17.48 -15.97 4.56
N ALA A 5 -17.03 -17.23 4.61
CA ALA A 5 -15.83 -17.62 5.34
C ALA A 5 -14.55 -16.99 4.74
N VAL A 6 -14.44 -16.95 3.40
CA VAL A 6 -13.33 -16.26 2.70
C VAL A 6 -13.31 -14.76 3.03
N SER A 7 -14.47 -14.10 3.07
CA SER A 7 -14.58 -12.68 3.47
C SER A 7 -14.26 -12.42 4.95
N MET A 8 -14.41 -13.41 5.84
CA MET A 8 -14.06 -13.29 7.27
C MET A 8 -12.58 -13.58 7.56
N VAL A 9 -11.91 -14.36 6.70
CA VAL A 9 -10.47 -14.69 6.82
C VAL A 9 -9.59 -13.61 6.17
N LEU A 10 -10.08 -12.94 5.12
CA LEU A 10 -9.40 -11.84 4.43
C LEU A 10 -8.89 -10.72 5.38
N PRO A 11 -9.67 -10.24 6.38
CA PRO A 11 -9.21 -9.25 7.35
C PRO A 11 -8.09 -9.77 8.27
N LEU A 12 -8.13 -11.04 8.69
CA LEU A 12 -7.14 -11.65 9.58
C LEU A 12 -5.77 -11.81 8.90
N VAL A 13 -5.76 -12.23 7.63
CA VAL A 13 -4.53 -12.29 6.82
C VAL A 13 -4.02 -10.88 6.53
N ASN A 14 -4.90 -9.92 6.24
CA ASN A 14 -4.51 -8.51 6.10
C ASN A 14 -3.87 -7.93 7.38
N LEU A 15 -4.34 -8.32 8.57
CA LEU A 15 -3.76 -7.92 9.84
C LEU A 15 -2.32 -8.42 10.03
N THR A 16 -2.01 -9.64 9.57
CA THR A 16 -0.64 -10.19 9.68
C THR A 16 0.38 -9.44 8.84
N GLY A 17 -0.02 -8.96 7.65
CA GLY A 17 0.84 -8.11 6.81
C GLY A 17 1.06 -6.71 7.41
N ALA A 18 0.04 -6.13 8.05
CA ALA A 18 0.18 -4.87 8.79
C ALA A 18 1.09 -5.03 10.04
N TYR A 19 1.04 -6.18 10.72
CA TYR A 19 1.92 -6.49 11.85
C TYR A 19 3.38 -6.72 11.42
N LEU A 20 3.60 -7.43 10.31
CA LEU A 20 4.92 -7.60 9.69
C LEU A 20 5.49 -6.27 9.19
N ALA A 21 4.64 -5.42 8.60
CA ALA A 21 5.01 -4.06 8.19
C ALA A 21 5.42 -3.19 9.38
N GLY A 22 4.63 -3.21 10.46
CA GLY A 22 4.96 -2.52 11.71
C GLY A 22 6.23 -3.04 12.36
N TRP A 23 6.48 -4.35 12.32
CA TRP A 23 7.71 -4.95 12.82
C TRP A 23 8.94 -4.55 11.98
N LEU A 24 8.81 -4.53 10.65
CA LEU A 24 9.87 -4.12 9.73
C LEU A 24 10.20 -2.61 9.84
N ASP A 25 9.17 -1.78 10.04
CA ASP A 25 9.32 -0.34 10.29
C ASP A 25 10.08 -0.06 11.60
N HIS A 26 9.72 -0.80 12.66
CA HIS A 26 10.24 -0.58 14.00
C HIS A 26 11.64 -1.17 14.24
N GLN A 27 12.05 -2.20 13.49
CA GLN A 27 13.39 -2.78 13.60
C GLN A 27 14.40 -2.31 12.54
N VAL A 28 13.98 -1.99 11.31
CA VAL A 28 14.93 -1.88 10.18
C VAL A 28 15.06 -0.47 9.60
N PHE A 29 13.98 0.28 9.40
CA PHE A 29 14.04 1.47 8.53
C PHE A 29 13.99 2.83 9.23
N ARG A 30 13.30 3.00 10.38
CA ARG A 30 13.08 4.30 11.07
C ARG A 30 12.66 5.45 10.11
N ASN A 31 12.12 5.13 8.94
CA ASN A 31 11.78 6.08 7.87
C ASN A 31 10.58 5.54 7.08
N GLU A 32 9.42 6.14 7.35
CA GLU A 32 8.09 5.70 6.91
C GLU A 32 7.95 5.59 5.39
N VAL A 33 8.68 6.40 4.63
CA VAL A 33 8.66 6.34 3.15
C VAL A 33 9.53 5.20 2.62
N ARG A 34 10.62 4.86 3.30
CA ARG A 34 11.41 3.66 2.96
C ARG A 34 10.64 2.39 3.29
N THR A 35 9.93 2.38 4.41
CA THR A 35 9.02 1.30 4.78
C THR A 35 7.90 1.15 3.76
N SER A 36 7.25 2.25 3.36
CA SER A 36 6.21 2.24 2.33
C SER A 36 6.74 1.76 0.97
N ALA A 37 7.96 2.15 0.59
CA ALA A 37 8.62 1.66 -0.62
C ALA A 37 8.95 0.15 -0.53
N ALA A 38 9.43 -0.33 0.61
CA ALA A 38 9.70 -1.77 0.82
C ALA A 38 8.41 -2.60 0.76
N LEU A 39 7.32 -2.12 1.36
CA LEU A 39 6.01 -2.76 1.30
C LEU A 39 5.44 -2.78 -0.12
N MET A 40 5.61 -1.68 -0.86
CA MET A 40 5.20 -1.61 -2.27
C MET A 40 6.05 -2.55 -3.15
N GLY A 41 7.35 -2.68 -2.87
CA GLY A 41 8.23 -3.63 -3.55
C GLY A 41 7.84 -5.08 -3.28
N ALA A 42 7.53 -5.42 -2.04
CA ALA A 42 7.01 -6.75 -1.68
C ALA A 42 5.67 -7.03 -2.37
N ALA A 43 4.77 -6.05 -2.44
CA ALA A 43 3.49 -6.20 -3.12
C ALA A 43 3.67 -6.43 -4.63
N LEU A 44 4.63 -5.74 -5.25
CA LEU A 44 4.97 -5.93 -6.66
C LEU A 44 5.50 -7.34 -6.94
N VAL A 45 6.37 -7.88 -6.07
CA VAL A 45 6.88 -9.25 -6.18
C VAL A 45 5.74 -10.28 -6.09
N CYS A 46 4.82 -10.10 -5.13
CA CYS A 46 3.64 -10.95 -5.01
C CYS A 46 2.75 -10.89 -6.26
N LEU A 47 2.53 -9.69 -6.81
CA LEU A 47 1.77 -9.49 -8.05
C LEU A 47 2.43 -10.15 -9.27
N LEU A 48 3.76 -10.09 -9.38
CA LEU A 48 4.51 -10.75 -10.46
C LEU A 48 4.48 -12.28 -10.35
N ALA A 49 4.41 -12.84 -9.13
CA ALA A 49 4.28 -14.27 -8.89
C ALA A 49 2.85 -14.81 -9.11
N LEU A 50 1.84 -13.92 -9.09
CA LEU A 50 0.43 -14.29 -9.13
C LEU A 50 0.00 -15.02 -10.43
N PRO A 51 0.45 -14.63 -11.65
CA PRO A 51 0.10 -15.34 -12.88
C PRO A 51 0.63 -16.78 -12.93
N LEU A 52 1.78 -17.04 -12.30
CA LEU A 52 2.34 -18.39 -12.16
C LEU A 52 1.53 -19.20 -11.14
N ALA A 53 1.19 -18.59 -10.00
CA ALA A 53 0.38 -19.24 -8.98
C ALA A 53 -1.02 -19.63 -9.49
N VAL A 54 -1.65 -18.80 -10.32
CA VAL A 54 -2.97 -19.08 -10.94
C VAL A 54 -2.92 -20.33 -11.80
N ARG A 55 -1.78 -20.61 -12.45
CA ARG A 55 -1.60 -21.82 -13.26
C ARG A 55 -1.30 -23.06 -12.43
N VAL A 56 -0.73 -22.90 -11.24
CA VAL A 56 -0.29 -24.01 -10.37
C VAL A 56 -1.39 -24.43 -9.40
N SER A 57 -1.98 -23.50 -8.64
CA SER A 57 -3.02 -23.82 -7.66
C SER A 57 -3.85 -22.61 -7.23
N LEU A 58 -5.18 -22.82 -7.12
CA LEU A 58 -6.13 -21.80 -6.64
C LEU A 58 -5.82 -21.30 -5.22
N PRO A 59 -5.50 -22.15 -4.22
CA PRO A 59 -5.23 -21.68 -2.86
C PRO A 59 -4.00 -20.76 -2.79
N LEU A 60 -2.93 -21.07 -3.51
CA LEU A 60 -1.72 -20.26 -3.55
C LEU A 60 -1.98 -18.87 -4.13
N SER A 61 -2.81 -18.80 -5.17
CA SER A 61 -3.21 -17.53 -5.79
C SER A 61 -4.00 -16.64 -4.84
N VAL A 62 -4.90 -17.24 -4.05
CA VAL A 62 -5.69 -16.53 -3.03
C VAL A 62 -4.78 -16.00 -1.91
N VAL A 63 -3.78 -16.79 -1.48
CA VAL A 63 -2.81 -16.36 -0.46
C VAL A 63 -1.95 -15.20 -0.96
N LEU A 64 -1.44 -15.28 -2.19
CA LEU A 64 -0.65 -14.19 -2.80
C LEU A 64 -1.46 -12.91 -3.00
N LEU A 65 -2.73 -13.05 -3.37
CA LEU A 65 -3.64 -11.91 -3.51
C LEU A 65 -3.92 -11.26 -2.14
N ALA A 66 -4.20 -12.08 -1.12
CA ALA A 66 -4.42 -11.61 0.25
C ALA A 66 -3.17 -10.93 0.84
N ALA A 67 -1.97 -11.46 0.56
CA ALA A 67 -0.73 -10.82 0.95
C ALA A 67 -0.54 -9.45 0.27
N THR A 68 -0.88 -9.35 -1.02
CA THR A 68 -0.82 -8.09 -1.77
C THR A 68 -1.76 -7.03 -1.17
N THR A 69 -3.00 -7.41 -0.83
CA THR A 69 -3.96 -6.47 -0.21
C THR A 69 -3.50 -6.03 1.18
N ALA A 70 -2.87 -6.92 1.95
CA ALA A 70 -2.33 -6.61 3.27
C ALA A 70 -1.23 -5.54 3.18
N LEU A 71 -0.32 -5.70 2.22
CA LEU A 71 0.78 -4.78 1.98
C LEU A 71 0.27 -3.40 1.52
N MET A 72 -0.72 -3.37 0.63
CA MET A 72 -1.34 -2.10 0.20
C MET A 72 -2.09 -1.39 1.33
N LEU A 73 -2.72 -2.13 2.25
CA LEU A 73 -3.35 -1.54 3.43
C LEU A 73 -2.31 -0.90 4.36
N GLY A 74 -1.14 -1.52 4.51
CA GLY A 74 -0.01 -0.96 5.25
C GLY A 74 0.49 0.35 4.62
N VAL A 75 0.65 0.39 3.30
CA VAL A 75 1.01 1.61 2.57
C VAL A 75 -0.05 2.70 2.75
N ASN A 76 -1.33 2.36 2.58
CA ASN A 76 -2.43 3.31 2.73
C ASN A 76 -2.45 3.94 4.13
N THR A 77 -2.22 3.13 5.18
CA THR A 77 -2.13 3.60 6.57
C THR A 77 -0.97 4.57 6.77
N MET A 78 0.21 4.30 6.18
CA MET A 78 1.36 5.19 6.27
C MET A 78 1.11 6.55 5.61
N PHE A 79 0.53 6.56 4.39
CA PHE A 79 0.24 7.81 3.67
C PHE A 79 -0.93 8.61 4.26
N ILE A 80 -2.00 7.93 4.71
CA ILE A 80 -3.21 8.61 5.17
C ILE A 80 -3.15 8.96 6.66
N ASN A 81 -2.52 8.14 7.50
CA ASN A 81 -2.54 8.35 8.95
C ASN A 81 -1.20 8.88 9.48
N VAL A 82 -0.08 8.32 9.03
CA VAL A 82 1.22 8.63 9.66
C VAL A 82 1.85 9.90 9.08
N MET A 83 1.92 10.03 7.75
CA MET A 83 2.45 11.23 7.10
C MET A 83 1.76 12.54 7.55
N PRO A 84 0.42 12.65 7.57
CA PRO A 84 -0.24 13.91 7.90
C PRO A 84 -0.02 14.34 9.36
N VAL A 85 0.12 13.37 10.27
CA VAL A 85 0.41 13.62 11.70
C VAL A 85 1.84 14.15 11.90
N ARG A 86 2.79 13.73 11.07
CA ARG A 86 4.15 14.29 11.10
C ARG A 86 4.25 15.71 10.54
N ILE A 87 3.50 16.01 9.48
CA ILE A 87 3.56 17.32 8.81
C ILE A 87 2.67 18.37 9.51
N GLY A 88 1.48 17.96 9.97
CA GLY A 88 0.51 18.88 10.56
C GLY A 88 0.70 19.02 12.06
N ARG A 89 0.88 20.27 12.55
CA ARG A 89 0.44 20.61 13.92
C ARG A 89 -0.99 20.08 14.05
N SER A 90 -1.31 19.33 15.11
CA SER A 90 -2.41 18.34 15.15
C SER A 90 -3.79 18.75 14.60
N SER A 91 -4.09 20.05 14.47
CA SER A 91 -5.29 20.57 13.82
C SER A 91 -5.34 20.40 12.29
N GLY A 92 -4.20 20.42 11.58
CA GLY A 92 -4.14 20.32 10.10
C GLY A 92 -4.06 18.88 9.57
N ALA A 93 -3.61 17.94 10.41
CA ALA A 93 -3.40 16.55 10.03
C ALA A 93 -4.69 15.86 9.55
N ALA A 94 -5.82 16.14 10.19
CA ALA A 94 -7.12 15.56 9.84
C ALA A 94 -7.62 16.01 8.45
N VAL A 95 -7.41 17.27 8.08
CA VAL A 95 -7.82 17.80 6.76
C VAL A 95 -6.97 17.20 5.65
N ILE A 96 -5.65 17.08 5.86
CA ILE A 96 -4.73 16.46 4.91
C ILE A 96 -5.07 14.97 4.75
N SER A 97 -5.24 14.25 5.86
CA SER A 97 -5.65 12.84 5.87
C SER A 97 -6.99 12.62 5.15
N GLY A 98 -8.00 13.43 5.46
CA GLY A 98 -9.32 13.36 4.82
C GLY A 98 -9.26 13.63 3.32
N SER A 99 -8.45 14.59 2.88
CA SER A 99 -8.27 14.91 1.46
C SER A 99 -7.58 13.76 0.71
N LEU A 100 -6.51 13.20 1.29
CA LEU A 100 -5.80 12.05 0.73
C LEU A 100 -6.71 10.82 0.64
N ASN A 101 -7.58 10.62 1.63
CA ASN A 101 -8.56 9.55 1.62
C ASN A 101 -9.58 9.73 0.50
N ALA A 102 -10.12 10.94 0.31
CA ALA A 102 -11.04 11.25 -0.78
C ALA A 102 -10.42 10.99 -2.16
N ILE A 103 -9.17 11.41 -2.38
CA ILE A 103 -8.42 11.15 -3.61
C ILE A 103 -8.24 9.64 -3.83
N THR A 104 -7.91 8.90 -2.77
CA THR A 104 -7.73 7.45 -2.84
C THR A 104 -9.02 6.75 -3.27
N TYR A 105 -10.16 7.12 -2.69
CA TYR A 105 -11.45 6.54 -3.07
C TYR A 105 -11.89 6.92 -4.48
N LEU A 106 -11.61 8.15 -4.92
CA LEU A 106 -11.86 8.57 -6.30
C LEU A 106 -11.00 7.74 -7.28
N GLY A 107 -9.71 7.56 -6.97
CA GLY A 107 -8.81 6.71 -7.74
C GLY A 107 -9.28 5.25 -7.77
N ALA A 108 -9.76 4.72 -6.64
CA ALA A 108 -10.30 3.37 -6.55
C ALA A 108 -11.55 3.19 -7.44
N ALA A 109 -12.43 4.19 -7.52
CA ALA A 109 -13.60 4.15 -8.39
C ALA A 109 -13.18 4.09 -9.87
N ILE A 110 -12.25 4.96 -10.29
CA ILE A 110 -11.70 4.98 -11.65
C ILE A 110 -11.00 3.66 -11.97
N ALA A 111 -10.17 3.15 -11.05
CA ALA A 111 -9.46 1.89 -11.20
C ALA A 111 -10.42 0.70 -11.30
N THR A 112 -11.49 0.67 -10.50
CA THR A 112 -12.49 -0.41 -10.54
C THR A 112 -13.18 -0.45 -11.90
N TRP A 113 -13.57 0.71 -12.43
CA TRP A 113 -14.14 0.81 -13.77
C TRP A 113 -13.13 0.37 -14.85
N GLY A 114 -11.89 0.85 -14.77
CA GLY A 114 -10.83 0.48 -15.72
C GLY A 114 -10.47 -1.00 -15.69
N ILE A 115 -10.45 -1.63 -14.51
CA ILE A 115 -10.25 -3.07 -14.35
C ILE A 115 -11.39 -3.84 -15.02
N GLY A 116 -12.65 -3.42 -14.81
CA GLY A 116 -13.81 -4.03 -15.45
C GLY A 116 -13.72 -3.98 -16.98
N ALA A 117 -13.47 -2.80 -17.53
CA ALA A 117 -13.30 -2.62 -18.98
C ALA A 117 -12.14 -3.45 -19.55
N ALA A 118 -11.00 -3.50 -18.85
CA ALA A 118 -9.85 -4.30 -19.26
C ALA A 118 -10.12 -5.81 -19.19
N ALA A 119 -10.84 -6.27 -18.16
CA ALA A 119 -11.21 -7.66 -17.99
C ALA A 119 -12.16 -8.14 -19.10
N GLU A 120 -13.16 -7.34 -19.44
CA GLU A 120 -14.14 -7.67 -20.48
C GLU A 120 -13.54 -7.60 -21.89
N GLY A 121 -12.71 -6.60 -22.18
CA GLY A 121 -12.16 -6.39 -23.53
C GLY A 121 -10.91 -7.22 -23.84
N PHE A 122 -9.97 -7.35 -22.90
CA PHE A 122 -8.64 -7.94 -23.13
C PHE A 122 -8.36 -9.16 -22.25
N GLY A 123 -9.32 -9.56 -21.40
CA GLY A 123 -9.19 -10.67 -20.47
C GLY A 123 -8.35 -10.35 -19.23
N TRP A 124 -8.31 -11.31 -18.31
CA TRP A 124 -7.63 -11.18 -17.02
C TRP A 124 -6.11 -10.99 -17.11
N GLY A 125 -5.49 -11.40 -18.21
CA GLY A 125 -4.07 -11.14 -18.46
C GLY A 125 -3.73 -9.65 -18.49
N ALA A 126 -4.58 -8.84 -19.14
CA ALA A 126 -4.40 -7.39 -19.20
C ALA A 126 -4.60 -6.73 -17.83
N VAL A 127 -5.51 -7.26 -17.00
CA VAL A 127 -5.74 -6.80 -15.63
C VAL A 127 -4.50 -7.01 -14.76
N PHE A 128 -3.85 -8.17 -14.85
CA PHE A 128 -2.61 -8.41 -14.11
C PHE A 128 -1.48 -7.46 -14.53
N ILE A 129 -1.33 -7.22 -15.84
CA ILE A 129 -0.34 -6.25 -16.34
C ILE A 129 -0.66 -4.85 -15.82
N LEU A 130 -1.92 -4.43 -15.84
CA LEU A 130 -2.36 -3.15 -15.29
C LEU A 130 -1.98 -3.01 -13.81
N TRP A 131 -2.25 -4.03 -12.98
CA TRP A 131 -1.89 -4.02 -11.56
C TRP A 131 -0.38 -3.92 -11.33
N VAL A 132 0.42 -4.66 -12.10
CA VAL A 132 1.88 -4.61 -12.04
C VAL A 132 2.39 -3.21 -12.42
N VAL A 133 1.86 -2.61 -13.49
CA VAL A 133 2.24 -1.26 -13.94
C VAL A 133 1.89 -0.22 -12.88
N MET A 134 0.69 -0.28 -12.29
CA MET A 134 0.29 0.64 -11.23
C MET A 134 1.15 0.48 -9.97
N ALA A 135 1.43 -0.76 -9.55
CA ALA A 135 2.30 -1.02 -8.40
C ALA A 135 3.74 -0.57 -8.64
N ALA A 136 4.28 -0.79 -9.85
CA ALA A 136 5.61 -0.34 -10.23
C ALA A 136 5.71 1.19 -10.28
N ALA A 137 4.71 1.88 -10.83
CA ALA A 137 4.64 3.34 -10.83
C ALA A 137 4.57 3.89 -9.41
N ALA A 138 3.75 3.29 -8.54
CA ALA A 138 3.64 3.69 -7.15
C ALA A 138 4.96 3.46 -6.37
N LEU A 139 5.66 2.35 -6.64
CA LEU A 139 6.99 2.09 -6.08
C LEU A 139 8.01 3.13 -6.55
N ALA A 140 8.04 3.46 -7.84
CA ALA A 140 8.95 4.46 -8.39
C ALA A 140 8.72 5.84 -7.72
N VAL A 141 7.46 6.25 -7.58
CA VAL A 141 7.10 7.48 -6.86
C VAL A 141 7.56 7.42 -5.40
N CYS A 142 7.34 6.31 -4.70
CA CYS A 142 7.82 6.14 -3.32
C CYS A 142 9.34 6.26 -3.22
N LEU A 143 10.10 5.65 -4.14
CA LEU A 143 11.56 5.71 -4.16
C LEU A 143 12.08 7.12 -4.45
N LEU A 144 11.47 7.84 -5.39
CA LEU A 144 11.83 9.22 -5.70
C LEU A 144 11.55 10.16 -4.53
N LEU A 145 10.44 9.95 -3.81
CA LEU A 145 10.06 10.75 -2.65
C LEU A 145 10.80 10.35 -1.36
N ALA A 146 11.38 9.15 -1.29
CA ALA A 146 12.11 8.68 -0.11
C ALA A 146 13.31 9.56 0.27
N GLY A 147 14.01 10.11 -0.72
CA GLY A 147 15.14 11.02 -0.51
C GLY A 147 14.70 12.36 0.08
N PRO A 148 13.84 13.14 -0.61
CA PRO A 148 13.33 14.42 -0.13
C PRO A 148 12.62 14.30 1.23
N TRP A 149 11.81 13.25 1.42
CA TRP A 149 11.08 13.04 2.66
C TRP A 149 12.00 12.79 3.86
N GLY A 150 13.07 12.00 3.68
CA GLY A 150 14.03 11.77 4.74
C GLY A 150 14.69 13.08 5.24
N ARG A 151 14.95 14.02 4.33
CA ARG A 151 15.50 15.34 4.69
C ARG A 151 14.47 16.21 5.41
N PHE A 152 13.21 16.17 4.98
CA PHE A 152 12.12 16.91 5.62
C PHE A 152 11.80 16.38 7.02
N ALA A 153 11.75 15.06 7.19
CA ALA A 153 11.48 14.42 8.48
C ALA A 153 12.57 14.78 9.52
N LEU A 154 13.84 14.76 9.12
CA LEU A 154 14.96 15.18 9.98
C LEU A 154 14.90 16.66 10.35
N ALA A 155 14.49 17.54 9.43
CA ALA A 155 14.32 18.97 9.72
C ALA A 155 13.18 19.22 10.73
N CYS A 156 12.03 18.53 10.59
CA CYS A 156 10.94 18.61 11.55
C CYS A 156 11.32 18.05 12.93
N GLU A 157 12.12 16.99 13.00
CA GLU A 157 12.61 16.45 14.28
C GLU A 157 13.59 17.42 14.98
N ALA A 158 14.46 18.09 14.23
CA ALA A 158 15.36 19.12 14.77
C ALA A 158 14.61 20.32 15.36
N GLU A 159 13.60 20.86 14.66
CA GLU A 159 12.75 21.96 15.17
C GLU A 159 11.88 21.57 16.38
N ARG A 160 11.67 20.27 16.60
CA ARG A 160 10.92 19.77 17.75
C ARG A 160 11.82 19.59 18.97
N GLY A 161 13.08 19.20 18.75
CA GLY A 161 14.11 19.10 19.80
C GLY A 161 14.57 20.45 20.36
N GLU A 162 14.58 21.51 19.54
CA GLU A 162 14.88 22.88 20.02
C GLU A 162 13.74 23.52 20.82
N ARG A 163 12.53 22.92 20.82
CA ARG A 163 11.36 23.41 21.55
C ARG A 163 11.11 22.71 22.89
N VAL A 164 12.01 21.81 23.31
CA VAL A 164 11.99 21.10 24.61
C VAL A 164 13.17 21.57 25.44
#